data_AF-K1SD52-F1
#
_entry.id   AF-K1SD52-F1
#
_cell.length_a   1.000
_cell.length_b   1.000
_cell.length_c   1.000
_cell.angle_alpha   90.00
_cell.angle_beta   90.00
_cell.angle_gamma   90.00
#
_symmetry.space_group_name_H-M   'P 1'
#
loop_
_entity.id
_entity.type
_entity.pdbx_description
1 polymer ?
#
loop_
_entity_poly.entity_id
_entity_poly.type
_entity_poly.pdbx_seq_one_letter_code
_entity_poly.pdbx_strand_id
1 'polypeptide(L)'
;YHYIGMEPVRGLYEFQSDDADSGEFTYFFLAPDTSAETYHIEFRYGSDAEALSQYDTGEYAYWLASGISTDCDQTMIDNCIELFCTENLAG
;
A
#
# COMPACT_ATOMS: atom_id res chain seq x y z
N TYR A 1 8.25 2.82 -12.96
CA TYR A 1 7.80 1.57 -12.30
C TYR A 1 7.24 0.64 -13.36
N HIS A 2 7.61 -0.63 -13.28
CA HIS A 2 7.04 -1.70 -14.10
C HIS A 2 6.48 -2.81 -13.21
N TYR A 3 5.46 -3.50 -13.70
CA TYR A 3 4.82 -4.62 -13.01
C TYR A 3 5.74 -5.84 -13.00
N ILE A 4 5.93 -6.46 -11.83
CA ILE A 4 6.82 -7.61 -11.64
C ILE A 4 6.07 -8.88 -11.20
N GLY A 5 4.84 -8.75 -10.69
CA GLY A 5 4.09 -9.91 -10.21
C GLY A 5 2.92 -9.52 -9.32
N MET A 6 2.28 -10.55 -8.76
CA MET A 6 1.24 -10.39 -7.77
C MET A 6 1.61 -11.22 -6.54
N GLU A 7 1.54 -10.59 -5.37
CA GLU A 7 1.82 -11.22 -4.09
C GLU A 7 0.79 -12.33 -3.85
N PRO A 8 1.23 -13.58 -3.59
CA PRO A 8 0.35 -14.74 -3.62
C PRO A 8 -0.64 -14.83 -2.46
N VAL A 9 -0.38 -14.21 -1.31
CA VAL A 9 -1.19 -14.36 -0.08
C VAL A 9 -2.32 -13.33 -0.02
N ARG A 10 -2.02 -12.06 -0.29
CA ARG A 10 -2.94 -10.90 -0.17
C ARG A 10 -3.37 -10.35 -1.52
N GLY A 11 -2.77 -10.83 -2.62
CA GLY A 11 -3.14 -10.40 -3.97
C GLY A 11 -2.68 -8.98 -4.32
N LEU A 12 -1.59 -8.49 -3.71
CA LEU A 12 -1.05 -7.17 -3.98
C LEU A 12 -0.35 -7.15 -5.35
N TYR A 13 -0.61 -6.14 -6.17
CA TYR A 13 0.12 -5.92 -7.42
C TYR A 13 1.51 -5.36 -7.11
N GLU A 14 2.56 -6.05 -7.52
CA GLU A 14 3.94 -5.70 -7.23
C GLU A 14 4.58 -4.94 -8.40
N PHE A 15 5.23 -3.83 -8.06
CA PHE A 15 5.94 -2.97 -8.99
C PHE A 15 7.34 -2.65 -8.50
N GLN A 16 8.27 -2.54 -9.44
CA GLN A 16 9.65 -2.12 -9.19
C GLN A 16 9.95 -0.83 -9.98
N SER A 17 10.69 0.08 -9.38
CA SER A 17 11.16 1.29 -10.04
C SER A 17 12.14 0.98 -11.17
N ASP A 18 12.11 1.79 -12.23
CA ASP A 18 13.09 1.74 -13.31
C ASP A 18 14.33 2.59 -12.98
N ASP A 19 14.22 3.45 -11.97
CA ASP A 19 15.29 4.34 -11.52
C ASP A 19 16.21 3.63 -10.51
N ALA A 20 17.51 3.64 -10.81
CA ALA A 20 18.53 2.96 -10.01
C ALA A 20 18.69 3.54 -8.58
N ASP A 21 18.27 4.79 -8.35
CA ASP A 21 18.49 5.53 -7.10
C ASP A 21 17.18 5.79 -6.33
N SER A 22 16.22 4.86 -6.41
CA SER A 22 14.89 5.02 -5.81
C SER A 22 14.86 4.85 -4.29
N GLY A 23 15.91 4.28 -3.68
CA GLY A 23 16.01 4.09 -2.24
C GLY A 23 14.81 3.33 -1.65
N GLU A 24 14.16 3.91 -0.64
CA GLU A 24 12.98 3.36 0.03
C GLU A 24 11.77 3.16 -0.90
N PHE A 25 11.75 3.85 -2.04
CA PHE A 25 10.66 3.79 -3.02
C PHE A 25 10.96 2.83 -4.17
N THR A 26 11.91 1.90 -4.01
CA THR A 26 12.27 0.95 -5.08
C THR A 26 11.11 0.02 -5.44
N TYR A 27 10.34 -0.44 -4.45
CA TYR A 27 9.21 -1.33 -4.64
C TYR A 27 7.91 -0.72 -4.13
N PHE A 28 6.82 -0.98 -4.84
CA PHE A 28 5.45 -0.68 -4.41
C PHE A 28 4.57 -1.91 -4.60
N PHE A 29 3.88 -2.33 -3.54
CA PHE A 29 2.89 -3.41 -3.56
C PHE A 29 1.51 -2.78 -3.31
N LEU A 30 0.65 -2.74 -4.33
CA LEU A 30 -0.65 -2.07 -4.27
C LEU A 30 -1.78 -3.07 -4.08
N ALA A 31 -2.68 -2.77 -3.16
CA ALA A 31 -3.97 -3.46 -3.04
C ALA A 31 -4.86 -3.11 -4.26
N PRO A 32 -5.89 -3.93 -4.56
CA PRO A 32 -6.83 -3.64 -5.65
C PRO A 32 -7.77 -2.45 -5.37
N ASP A 33 -7.71 -1.88 -4.17
CA ASP A 33 -8.52 -0.75 -3.70
C ASP A 33 -8.44 0.47 -4.60
N THR A 34 -9.59 1.15 -4.72
CA THR A 34 -9.70 2.39 -5.47
C THR A 34 -10.55 3.40 -4.71
N SER A 35 -10.25 4.70 -4.83
CA SER A 35 -11.08 5.72 -4.18
C SER A 35 -12.55 5.70 -4.60
N ALA A 36 -12.90 5.09 -5.74
CA ALA A 36 -14.28 4.95 -6.18
C ALA A 36 -15.05 3.87 -5.40
N GLU A 37 -14.36 2.81 -4.96
CA GLU A 37 -14.97 1.65 -4.30
C GLU A 37 -14.73 1.64 -2.79
N THR A 38 -13.53 2.04 -2.35
CA THR A 38 -13.07 1.97 -0.96
C THR A 38 -12.52 3.30 -0.42
N TYR A 39 -12.86 4.44 -1.04
CA TYR A 39 -12.46 5.81 -0.64
C TYR A 39 -10.95 6.11 -0.70
N HIS A 40 -10.09 5.09 -0.67
CA HIS A 40 -8.64 5.19 -0.72
C HIS A 40 -8.01 4.26 -1.75
N ILE A 41 -6.69 4.37 -1.89
CA ILE A 41 -5.82 3.28 -2.34
C ILE A 41 -5.04 2.80 -1.12
N GLU A 42 -4.73 1.51 -1.07
CA GLU A 42 -3.84 0.94 -0.05
C GLU A 42 -2.60 0.34 -0.71
N PHE A 43 -1.44 0.56 -0.10
CA PHE A 43 -0.18 0.05 -0.62
C PHE A 43 0.89 -0.08 0.46
N ARG A 44 1.94 -0.83 0.12
CA ARG A 44 3.19 -0.95 0.88
C ARG A 44 4.33 -0.53 -0.04
N TYR A 45 5.41 0.01 0.53
CA TYR A 45 6.60 0.38 -0.24
C TYR A 45 7.87 0.11 0.56
N GLY A 46 8.97 -0.16 -0.15
CA GLY A 46 10.25 -0.46 0.47
C GLY A 46 11.39 -0.60 -0.53
N SER A 47 12.61 -0.74 0.00
CA SER A 47 13.83 -0.95 -0.78
C SER A 47 14.17 -2.43 -1.03
N ASP A 48 13.59 -3.34 -0.26
CA ASP A 48 13.79 -4.80 -0.35
C ASP A 48 12.43 -5.52 -0.48
N ALA A 49 12.21 -6.21 -1.60
CA ALA A 49 10.95 -6.90 -1.89
C ALA A 49 10.67 -8.09 -0.95
N GLU A 50 11.70 -8.84 -0.54
CA GLU A 50 11.54 -9.97 0.36
C GLU A 50 11.14 -9.49 1.75
N ALA A 51 11.84 -8.48 2.28
CA ALA A 51 11.48 -7.86 3.55
C ALA A 51 10.09 -7.22 3.50
N LEU A 52 9.74 -6.53 2.41
CA LEU A 52 8.44 -5.88 2.25
C LEU A 52 7.27 -6.88 2.22
N SER A 53 7.49 -8.09 1.71
CA SER A 53 6.51 -9.18 1.69
C SER A 53 6.17 -9.73 3.08
N GLN A 54 7.04 -9.49 4.08
CA GLN A 54 6.81 -9.89 5.47
C GLN A 54 5.92 -8.86 6.17
N TYR A 55 4.69 -9.26 6.48
CA TYR A 55 3.69 -8.33 6.99
C TYR A 55 3.87 -7.97 8.46
N ASP A 56 4.20 -8.93 9.31
CA ASP A 56 4.22 -8.81 10.78
C ASP A 56 5.63 -8.97 11.37
N THR A 57 6.66 -9.03 10.53
CA THR A 57 8.05 -9.19 10.95
C THR A 57 9.01 -8.40 10.04
N GLY A 58 10.20 -8.09 10.57
CA GLY A 58 11.23 -7.34 9.84
C GLY A 58 11.02 -5.82 9.83
N GLU A 59 11.81 -5.14 9.00
CA GLU A 59 11.82 -3.67 8.91
C GLU A 59 10.51 -3.07 8.42
N TYR A 60 9.72 -3.85 7.66
CA TYR A 60 8.42 -3.44 7.11
C TYR A 60 7.23 -4.07 7.85
N ALA A 61 7.44 -4.52 9.10
CA ALA A 61 6.35 -5.02 9.94
C ALA A 61 5.28 -3.93 10.13
N TYR A 62 4.04 -4.24 9.79
CA TYR A 62 2.87 -3.34 9.82
C TYR A 62 3.05 -2.04 9.03
N TRP A 63 3.99 -2.01 8.09
CA TRP A 63 4.23 -0.87 7.23
C TRP A 63 3.17 -0.82 6.13
N LEU A 64 2.16 0.02 6.37
CA LEU A 64 0.98 0.17 5.51
C LEU A 64 0.76 1.66 5.23
N ALA A 65 0.44 1.96 3.97
CA ALA A 65 0.17 3.30 3.52
C ALA A 65 -1.20 3.36 2.83
N SER A 66 -1.88 4.48 3.02
CA SER A 66 -3.14 4.78 2.35
C SER A 66 -3.03 6.11 1.62
N GLY A 67 -3.61 6.18 0.43
CA GLY A 67 -3.71 7.40 -0.37
C GLY A 67 -5.17 7.79 -0.56
N ILE A 68 -5.48 9.07 -0.39
CA ILE A 68 -6.81 9.66 -0.62
C ILE A 68 -6.77 10.62 -1.81
N SER A 69 -7.90 10.74 -2.52
CA SER A 69 -8.05 11.73 -3.60
C SER A 69 -7.78 13.15 -3.11
N THR A 70 -7.11 13.97 -3.94
CA THR A 70 -6.91 15.40 -3.66
C THR A 70 -8.19 16.21 -3.77
N ASP A 71 -9.21 15.66 -4.43
CA ASP A 71 -10.53 16.27 -4.59
C ASP A 71 -11.53 15.79 -3.51
N CYS A 72 -11.03 15.21 -2.41
CA CYS A 72 -11.88 14.69 -1.33
C CYS A 72 -12.63 15.79 -0.56
N ASP A 73 -13.81 15.43 -0.06
CA ASP A 73 -14.51 16.21 0.95
C ASP A 73 -14.27 15.63 2.37
N GLN A 74 -14.79 16.30 3.39
CA GLN A 74 -14.63 15.85 4.77
C GLN A 74 -15.19 14.43 5.01
N THR A 75 -16.29 14.08 4.36
CA THR A 75 -16.90 12.76 4.49
C THR A 75 -15.97 11.67 3.96
N MET A 76 -15.35 11.90 2.80
CA MET A 76 -14.38 10.97 2.22
C MET A 76 -13.12 10.85 3.07
N ILE A 77 -12.65 11.95 3.68
CA ILE A 77 -11.54 11.92 4.64
C ILE A 77 -11.89 11.05 5.85
N ASP A 78 -13.06 11.27 6.46
CA ASP A 78 -13.49 10.52 7.64
C ASP A 78 -13.66 9.03 7.31
N ASN A 79 -14.31 8.71 6.18
CA ASN A 79 -14.51 7.33 5.72
C ASN A 79 -13.17 6.63 5.41
N CYS A 80 -12.22 7.33 4.78
CA CYS A 80 -10.89 6.79 4.48
C CYS A 80 -10.14 6.44 5.77
N ILE A 81 -10.18 7.32 6.78
CA ILE A 81 -9.50 7.09 8.06
C ILE A 81 -10.18 5.94 8.82
N GLU A 82 -11.51 5.94 8.91
CA GLU A 82 -12.27 4.90 9.60
C GLU A 82 -12.04 3.52 8.97
N LEU A 83 -12.10 3.43 7.63
CA LEU A 83 -11.87 2.19 6.90
C LEU A 83 -10.45 1.68 7.12
N PHE A 84 -9.43 2.53 6.94
CA PHE A 84 -8.03 2.15 7.15
C PHE A 84 -7.78 1.65 8.58
N CYS A 85 -8.37 2.30 9.60
CA CYS A 85 -8.26 1.84 10.98
C CYS A 85 -8.96 0.49 11.19
N THR A 86 -10.13 0.30 10.59
CA THR A 86 -10.90 -0.94 10.70
C THR A 86 -10.17 -2.12 10.07
N GLU A 87 -9.52 -1.92 8.94
CA GLU A 87 -8.81 -2.97 8.21
C GLU A 87 -7.46 -3.32 8.85
N ASN A 88 -6.75 -2.32 9.37
CA ASN A 88 -5.34 -2.49 9.73
C ASN A 88 -5.04 -2.41 11.25
N LEU A 89 -5.92 -1.82 12.06
CA LEU A 89 -5.71 -1.65 13.51
C LEU A 89 -6.60 -2.53 14.37
N ALA A 90 -7.65 -3.12 13.80
CA ALA A 90 -8.52 -4.05 14.52
C ALA A 90 -7.85 -5.44 14.62
N GLY A 91 -6.97 -5.58 15.62
CA GLY A 91 -6.50 -6.88 16.12
C GLY A 91 -7.53 -7.58 17.00
#